data_AF-A0A8C9D5P3-F1
#
_entry.id   AF-A0A8C9D5P3-F1
#
_cell.length_a   1.000
_cell.length_b   1.000
_cell.length_c   1.000
_cell.angle_alpha   90.00
_cell.angle_beta   90.00
_cell.angle_gamma   90.00
#
_symmetry.space_group_name_H-M   'P 1'
#
loop_
_entity.id
_entity.type
_entity.pdbx_description
1 polymer ?
#
loop_
_entity_poly.entity_id
_entity_poly.type
_entity_poly.pdbx_seq_one_letter_code
_entity_poly.pdbx_strand_id
1 'polypeptide(L)'
;MASLQRKGLQARILSAEEEEKLKRDQALMSDFKQQKLEKEAQKNWDLFYKRNSTNFFKDRHWTTREFEELRSCREFEDQKLTVLEAGCGVGNCLFPLLEEDLNIFAYACDFSPRAVEYVKQNPLYDTERCKVFQCDLTKDDLLEHVPPESVDVVMLIFVLSAVHPDKMHLVLQNIYQGELEKLNQSTDDINRRETELEDARQKFRSVLVEATVKLDELVKKIGKAVEDSKPYWEARRVARQSLKIKLVGVGRAKDFWVSSFIHW
;
A
#
# COMPACT_ATOMS: atom_id res chain seq x y z
N MET A 1 -2.20 -15.26 -1.49
CA MET A 1 -0.88 -14.83 -0.96
C MET A 1 0.19 -15.81 -1.42
N ALA A 2 0.75 -15.58 -2.62
CA ALA A 2 1.94 -16.31 -3.04
C ALA A 2 3.13 -15.72 -2.28
N SER A 3 3.67 -16.50 -1.34
CA SER A 3 4.94 -16.19 -0.68
C SER A 3 6.04 -16.20 -1.75
N LEU A 4 6.58 -15.03 -2.09
CA LEU A 4 7.84 -14.96 -2.82
C LEU A 4 8.90 -15.64 -1.95
N GLN A 5 9.27 -16.87 -2.29
CA GLN A 5 10.47 -17.49 -1.80
C GLN A 5 11.65 -16.65 -2.29
N ARG A 6 12.09 -15.69 -1.47
CA ARG A 6 13.37 -15.00 -1.66
C ARG A 6 14.46 -16.07 -1.63
N LYS A 7 14.91 -16.52 -2.81
CA LYS A 7 16.24 -17.14 -2.93
C LYS A 7 17.20 -16.12 -2.33
N GLY A 8 17.82 -16.47 -1.20
CA GLY A 8 18.77 -15.58 -0.55
C GLY A 8 19.80 -15.11 -1.58
N LEU A 9 19.82 -13.81 -1.84
CA LEU A 9 20.83 -13.20 -2.70
C LEU A 9 22.18 -13.44 -2.03
N GLN A 10 22.94 -14.44 -2.50
CA GLN A 10 24.31 -14.64 -2.07
C GLN A 10 25.14 -13.53 -2.71
N ALA A 11 25.80 -12.72 -1.89
CA ALA A 11 26.78 -11.76 -2.36
C ALA A 11 27.84 -12.52 -3.17
N ARG A 12 28.15 -12.02 -4.38
CA ARG A 12 29.18 -12.60 -5.23
C ARG A 12 30.53 -12.51 -4.51
N ILE A 13 31.21 -13.65 -4.36
CA ILE A 13 32.57 -13.72 -3.84
C ILE A 13 33.53 -13.39 -4.98
N LEU A 14 34.53 -12.55 -4.71
CA LEU A 14 35.58 -12.20 -5.68
C LEU A 14 36.47 -13.43 -5.96
N SER A 15 36.93 -13.56 -7.19
CA SER A 15 37.99 -14.52 -7.50
C SER A 15 39.35 -14.03 -6.97
N ALA A 16 40.32 -14.94 -6.82
CA ALA A 16 41.68 -14.56 -6.43
C ALA A 16 42.32 -13.54 -7.41
N GLU A 17 41.99 -13.62 -8.70
CA GLU A 17 42.44 -12.66 -9.70
C GLU A 17 41.82 -11.27 -9.50
N GLU A 18 40.53 -11.22 -9.13
CA GLU A 18 39.82 -9.98 -8.85
C GLU A 18 40.33 -9.30 -7.58
N GLU A 19 40.62 -10.09 -6.54
CA GLU A 19 41.26 -9.59 -5.31
C GLU A 19 42.65 -9.00 -5.60
N GLU A 20 43.48 -9.69 -6.39
CA GLU A 20 44.80 -9.19 -6.78
C GLU A 20 44.71 -7.94 -7.67
N LYS A 21 43.69 -7.84 -8.53
CA LYS A 21 43.42 -6.63 -9.30
C LYS A 21 43.03 -5.46 -8.38
N LEU A 22 42.15 -5.70 -7.40
CA LEU A 22 41.72 -4.68 -6.43
C LEU A 22 42.92 -4.18 -5.60
N LYS A 23 43.81 -5.07 -5.17
CA LYS A 23 45.03 -4.72 -4.44
C LYS A 23 46.00 -3.86 -5.25
N ARG A 24 46.03 -4.01 -6.58
CA ARG A 24 46.87 -3.21 -7.49
C ARG A 24 46.27 -1.84 -7.79
N ASP A 25 44.95 -1.70 -7.70
CA ASP A 25 44.24 -0.45 -7.97
C ASP A 25 44.14 0.43 -6.71
N GLN A 26 45.29 0.92 -6.24
CA GLN A 26 45.38 1.83 -5.08
C GLN A 26 45.51 3.30 -5.46
N ALA A 27 45.24 3.65 -6.72
CA ALA A 27 45.33 5.02 -7.19
C ALA A 27 44.20 5.87 -6.59
N LEU A 28 44.40 6.32 -5.36
CA LEU A 28 43.45 7.20 -4.69
C LEU A 28 43.55 8.62 -5.24
N MET A 29 42.41 9.23 -5.50
CA MET A 29 42.37 10.66 -5.78
C MET A 29 42.63 11.45 -4.50
N SER A 30 43.25 12.63 -4.62
CA SER A 30 43.43 13.51 -3.47
C SER A 30 42.09 13.96 -2.88
N ASP A 31 42.06 14.16 -1.56
CA ASP A 31 40.87 14.62 -0.83
C ASP A 31 40.28 15.89 -1.44
N PHE A 32 41.12 16.83 -1.87
CA PHE A 32 40.70 18.04 -2.55
C PHE A 32 39.88 17.74 -3.82
N LYS A 33 40.34 16.79 -4.64
CA LYS A 33 39.65 16.43 -5.88
C LYS A 33 38.36 15.66 -5.59
N GLN A 34 38.36 14.78 -4.58
CA GLN A 34 37.15 14.08 -4.14
C GLN A 34 36.08 15.07 -3.68
N GLN A 35 36.42 15.96 -2.74
CA GLN A 35 35.51 16.98 -2.22
C GLN A 35 35.00 17.91 -3.32
N LYS A 36 35.86 18.30 -4.28
CA LYS A 36 35.44 19.12 -5.41
C LYS A 36 34.43 18.41 -6.29
N LEU A 37 34.65 17.13 -6.62
CA LEU A 37 33.72 16.36 -7.46
C LEU A 37 32.36 16.17 -6.77
N GLU A 38 32.35 15.90 -5.47
CA GLU A 38 31.13 15.80 -4.66
C GLU A 38 30.37 17.14 -4.62
N LYS A 39 31.07 18.24 -4.36
CA LYS A 39 30.46 19.57 -4.29
C LYS A 39 29.93 20.04 -5.65
N GLU A 40 30.62 19.71 -6.73
CA GLU A 40 30.27 20.11 -8.09
C GLU A 40 29.47 19.04 -8.84
N ALA A 41 29.01 17.98 -8.18
CA ALA A 41 28.38 16.82 -8.83
C ALA A 41 27.21 17.21 -9.74
N GLN A 42 26.28 18.06 -9.26
CA GLN A 42 25.15 18.53 -10.07
C GLN A 42 25.61 19.25 -11.34
N LYS A 43 26.57 20.17 -11.19
CA LYS A 43 27.13 20.95 -12.29
C LYS A 43 27.83 20.03 -13.30
N ASN A 44 28.55 19.01 -12.83
CA ASN A 44 29.23 18.05 -13.69
C ASN A 44 28.24 17.22 -14.51
N TRP A 45 27.14 16.76 -13.90
CA TRP A 45 26.05 16.11 -14.61
C TRP A 45 25.36 17.05 -15.60
N ASP A 46 25.09 18.31 -15.23
CA ASP A 46 24.49 19.28 -16.13
C ASP A 46 25.37 19.57 -17.36
N LEU A 47 26.69 19.71 -17.15
CA LEU A 47 27.66 19.86 -18.23
C LEU A 47 27.75 18.62 -19.12
N PHE A 48 27.62 17.43 -18.53
CA PHE A 48 27.55 16.19 -19.28
C PHE A 48 26.33 16.17 -20.21
N TYR A 49 25.13 16.48 -19.71
CA TYR A 49 23.93 16.56 -20.56
C TYR A 49 24.02 17.71 -21.57
N LYS A 50 24.64 18.84 -21.22
CA LYS A 50 24.89 19.94 -22.17
C LYS A 50 25.74 19.48 -23.35
N ARG A 51 26.79 18.69 -23.08
CA ARG A 51 27.72 18.24 -24.11
C ARG A 51 27.14 17.13 -24.99
N ASN A 52 26.38 16.21 -24.39
CA ASN A 52 25.95 14.99 -25.09
C ASN A 52 24.48 15.00 -25.51
N SER A 53 23.68 15.95 -25.03
CA SER A 53 22.24 16.05 -25.29
C SER A 53 21.53 14.73 -24.98
N THR A 54 20.75 14.18 -25.91
CA THR A 54 19.96 12.96 -25.75
C THR A 54 20.61 11.70 -26.34
N ASN A 55 21.83 11.79 -26.87
CA ASN A 55 22.41 10.75 -27.74
C ASN A 55 23.44 9.84 -27.06
N PHE A 56 23.73 10.04 -25.77
CA PHE A 56 24.80 9.30 -25.09
C PHE A 56 24.39 7.87 -24.73
N PHE A 57 23.25 7.71 -24.08
CA PHE A 57 22.71 6.41 -23.68
C PHE A 57 21.72 5.92 -24.74
N LYS A 58 21.66 4.60 -24.90
CA LYS A 58 20.66 3.95 -25.75
C LYS A 58 19.38 3.71 -24.97
N ASP A 59 18.28 3.66 -25.69
CA ASP A 59 16.98 3.28 -25.15
C ASP A 59 16.98 1.85 -24.62
N ARG A 60 16.33 1.65 -23.47
CA ARG A 60 16.31 0.40 -22.70
C ARG A 60 15.03 -0.39 -22.96
N HIS A 61 14.97 -1.08 -24.10
CA HIS A 61 13.86 -1.98 -24.47
C HIS A 61 13.96 -3.39 -23.87
N TRP A 62 14.46 -3.49 -22.63
CA TRP A 62 14.62 -4.78 -21.94
C TRP A 62 14.02 -4.78 -20.54
N THR A 63 13.61 -3.62 -20.03
CA THR A 63 13.19 -3.43 -18.65
C THR A 63 12.01 -4.34 -18.27
N THR A 64 10.98 -4.43 -19.11
CA THR A 64 9.82 -5.30 -18.88
C THR A 64 10.12 -6.80 -19.04
N ARG A 65 11.23 -7.15 -19.70
CA ARG A 65 11.68 -8.54 -19.87
C ARG A 65 12.52 -9.01 -18.68
N GLU A 66 13.39 -8.15 -18.17
CA GLU A 66 14.33 -8.51 -17.09
C GLU A 66 13.68 -8.40 -15.70
N PHE A 67 12.70 -7.49 -15.54
CA PHE A 67 12.02 -7.26 -14.26
C PHE A 67 10.60 -7.81 -14.31
N GLU A 68 10.44 -9.11 -14.06
CA GLU A 68 9.13 -9.75 -13.89
C GLU A 68 8.34 -9.10 -12.74
N GLU A 69 9.05 -8.47 -11.78
CA GLU A 69 8.45 -7.71 -10.70
C GLU A 69 7.47 -6.64 -11.20
N LEU A 70 7.79 -5.96 -12.31
CA LEU A 70 6.91 -4.95 -12.93
C LEU A 70 5.54 -5.54 -13.34
N ARG A 71 5.50 -6.84 -13.66
CA ARG A 71 4.26 -7.56 -13.99
C ARG A 71 3.59 -8.11 -12.74
N SER A 72 4.39 -8.64 -11.81
CA SER A 72 3.89 -9.30 -10.59
C SER A 72 3.21 -8.35 -9.59
N CYS A 73 3.46 -7.04 -9.69
CA CYS A 73 2.80 -6.03 -8.87
C CYS A 73 1.30 -5.86 -9.20
N ARG A 74 0.82 -6.44 -10.31
CA ARG A 74 -0.57 -6.34 -10.73
C ARG A 74 -1.35 -7.58 -10.33
N GLU A 75 -2.55 -7.37 -9.77
CA GLU A 75 -3.53 -8.44 -9.55
C GLU A 75 -4.32 -8.76 -10.83
N PHE A 76 -4.46 -7.78 -11.74
CA PHE A 76 -5.19 -7.89 -13.00
C PHE A 76 -4.42 -7.21 -14.15
N GLU A 77 -4.56 -7.68 -15.39
CA GLU A 77 -3.83 -7.16 -16.57
C GLU A 77 -4.02 -5.64 -16.76
N ASP A 78 -5.24 -5.14 -16.54
CA ASP A 78 -5.61 -3.73 -16.72
C ASP A 78 -5.36 -2.84 -15.48
N GLN A 79 -4.77 -3.38 -14.42
CA GLN A 79 -4.47 -2.58 -13.24
C GLN A 79 -3.41 -1.53 -13.57
N LYS A 80 -3.75 -0.26 -13.30
CA LYS A 80 -2.80 0.86 -13.43
C LYS A 80 -1.63 0.64 -12.46
N LEU A 81 -0.41 0.81 -12.97
CA LEU A 81 0.83 0.72 -12.20
C LEU A 81 1.49 2.08 -12.13
N THR A 82 1.88 2.51 -10.94
CA THR A 82 2.61 3.75 -10.73
C THR A 82 4.06 3.45 -10.39
N VAL A 83 4.98 4.01 -11.18
CA VAL A 83 6.43 3.77 -11.01
C VAL A 83 7.17 5.06 -10.71
N LEU A 84 8.28 4.95 -9.98
CA LEU A 84 9.26 6.02 -9.80
C LEU A 84 10.57 5.63 -10.48
N GLU A 85 10.98 6.36 -11.52
CA GLU A 85 12.33 6.29 -12.05
C GLU A 85 13.20 7.39 -11.41
N ALA A 86 14.01 6.98 -10.44
CA ALA A 86 15.04 7.84 -9.87
C ALA A 86 16.24 7.90 -10.83
N GLY A 87 16.78 9.09 -11.08
CA GLY A 87 17.88 9.30 -12.03
C GLY A 87 17.49 8.98 -13.48
N CYS A 88 16.37 9.54 -13.95
CA CYS A 88 15.80 9.23 -15.27
C CYS A 88 16.65 9.71 -16.46
N GLY A 89 17.62 10.58 -16.22
CA GLY A 89 18.40 11.24 -17.26
C GLY A 89 17.48 11.91 -18.29
N VAL A 90 17.71 11.59 -19.57
CA VAL A 90 16.92 12.11 -20.70
C VAL A 90 15.75 11.20 -21.10
N GLY A 91 15.41 10.21 -20.28
CA GLY A 91 14.23 9.35 -20.48
C GLY A 91 14.46 8.07 -21.28
N ASN A 92 15.71 7.62 -21.44
CA ASN A 92 16.02 6.39 -22.20
C ASN A 92 15.46 5.09 -21.58
N CYS A 93 15.02 5.11 -20.31
CA CYS A 93 14.23 4.02 -19.74
C CYS A 93 12.75 4.38 -19.68
N LEU A 94 12.45 5.61 -19.24
CA LEU A 94 11.11 6.17 -19.15
C LEU A 94 10.25 5.96 -20.40
N PHE A 95 10.71 6.45 -21.57
CA PHE A 95 9.87 6.45 -22.77
C PHE A 95 9.62 5.03 -23.30
N PRO A 96 10.64 4.16 -23.45
CA PRO A 96 10.41 2.76 -23.82
C PRO A 96 9.40 2.05 -22.90
N LEU A 97 9.48 2.30 -21.59
CA LEU A 97 8.56 1.69 -20.63
C LEU A 97 7.11 2.17 -20.83
N LEU A 98 6.91 3.47 -21.07
CA LEU A 98 5.58 4.05 -21.28
C LEU A 98 4.96 3.66 -22.63
N GLU A 99 5.79 3.43 -23.66
CA GLU A 99 5.37 2.93 -24.96
C GLU A 99 4.93 1.46 -24.90
N GLU A 100 5.63 0.63 -24.12
CA GLU A 100 5.33 -0.80 -23.98
C GLU A 100 4.05 -1.07 -23.18
N ASP A 101 3.71 -0.22 -22.21
CA ASP A 101 2.57 -0.44 -21.33
C ASP A 101 1.78 0.85 -21.07
N LEU A 102 0.57 0.92 -21.64
CA LEU A 102 -0.32 2.07 -21.55
C LEU A 102 -0.92 2.29 -20.15
N ASN A 103 -0.88 1.27 -19.29
CA ASN A 103 -1.40 1.31 -17.93
C ASN A 103 -0.34 1.77 -16.91
N ILE A 104 0.82 2.22 -17.36
CA ILE A 104 1.85 2.82 -16.49
C ILE A 104 1.68 4.34 -16.41
N PHE A 105 1.69 4.85 -15.18
CA PHE A 105 2.04 6.24 -14.87
C PHE A 105 3.41 6.31 -14.22
N ALA A 106 4.27 7.24 -14.65
CA ALA A 106 5.63 7.34 -14.14
C ALA A 106 5.91 8.70 -13.49
N TYR A 107 6.33 8.68 -12.23
CA TYR A 107 7.14 9.76 -11.66
C TYR A 107 8.59 9.54 -12.10
N ALA A 108 9.25 10.60 -12.56
CA ALA A 108 10.64 10.52 -12.99
C ALA A 108 11.40 11.71 -12.41
N CYS A 109 12.58 11.47 -11.85
CA CYS A 109 13.41 12.56 -11.35
C CYS A 109 14.85 12.43 -11.74
N ASP A 110 15.52 13.58 -11.89
CA ASP A 110 16.96 13.64 -12.12
C ASP A 110 17.59 14.77 -11.32
N PHE A 111 18.86 14.58 -10.97
CA PHE A 111 19.63 15.58 -10.24
C PHE A 111 19.94 16.80 -11.12
N SER A 112 20.05 16.62 -12.44
CA SER A 112 20.31 17.67 -13.42
C SER A 112 19.00 18.31 -13.90
N PRO A 113 18.83 19.63 -13.75
CA PRO A 113 17.66 20.33 -14.30
C PRO A 113 17.61 20.25 -15.84
N ARG A 114 18.77 20.17 -16.51
CA ARG A 114 18.84 20.01 -17.96
C ARG A 114 18.35 18.65 -18.43
N ALA A 115 18.63 17.58 -17.68
CA ALA A 115 18.11 16.24 -18.01
C ALA A 115 16.57 16.25 -17.98
N VAL A 116 15.99 16.80 -16.91
CA VAL A 116 14.55 17.02 -16.75
C VAL A 116 13.97 17.84 -17.91
N GLU A 117 14.65 18.91 -18.31
CA GLU A 117 14.24 19.75 -19.43
C GLU A 117 14.23 18.97 -20.76
N TYR A 118 15.23 18.13 -21.03
CA TYR A 118 15.22 17.28 -22.22
C TYR A 118 14.09 16.25 -22.22
N VAL A 119 13.72 15.70 -21.06
CA VAL A 119 12.53 14.83 -20.94
C VAL A 119 11.27 15.62 -21.30
N LYS A 120 11.08 16.83 -20.76
CA LYS A 120 9.91 17.68 -21.05
C LYS A 120 9.82 18.12 -22.52
N GLN A 121 10.95 18.26 -23.20
CA GLN A 121 11.03 18.62 -24.62
C GLN A 121 10.80 17.42 -25.56
N ASN A 122 10.80 16.19 -25.05
CA ASN A 122 10.57 15.01 -25.85
C ASN A 122 9.12 14.98 -26.38
N PRO A 123 8.87 14.72 -27.68
CA PRO A 123 7.53 14.62 -28.24
C PRO A 123 6.61 13.58 -27.57
N LEU A 124 7.20 12.56 -26.92
CA LEU A 124 6.49 11.51 -26.19
C LEU A 124 6.15 11.91 -24.74
N TYR A 125 6.57 13.09 -24.29
CA TYR A 125 6.23 13.58 -22.97
C TYR A 125 4.75 13.94 -22.88
N ASP A 126 4.03 13.19 -22.07
CA ASP A 126 2.60 13.36 -21.81
C ASP A 126 2.37 13.43 -20.29
N THR A 127 1.83 14.55 -19.81
CA THR A 127 1.56 14.77 -18.39
C THR A 127 0.51 13.83 -17.81
N GLU A 128 -0.32 13.21 -18.65
CA GLU A 128 -1.27 12.16 -18.24
C GLU A 128 -0.57 10.81 -18.00
N ARG A 129 0.64 10.63 -18.54
CA ARG A 129 1.42 9.39 -18.49
C ARG A 129 2.66 9.50 -17.61
N CYS A 130 3.24 10.68 -17.46
CA CYS A 130 4.36 10.87 -16.55
C CYS A 130 4.49 12.30 -16.01
N LYS A 131 5.16 12.41 -14.87
CA LYS A 131 5.56 13.68 -14.26
C LYS A 131 7.05 13.65 -14.00
N VAL A 132 7.79 14.51 -14.70
CA VAL A 132 9.24 14.66 -14.51
C VAL A 132 9.60 15.91 -13.70
N PHE A 133 10.50 15.77 -12.74
CA PHE A 133 10.93 16.85 -11.85
C PHE A 133 12.42 16.76 -11.48
N GLN A 134 13.00 17.89 -11.06
CA GLN A 134 14.37 17.91 -10.56
C GLN A 134 14.38 17.45 -9.11
N CYS A 135 15.34 16.60 -8.73
CA CYS A 135 15.48 16.14 -7.34
C CYS A 135 16.92 15.71 -7.03
N ASP A 136 17.54 16.33 -6.02
CA ASP A 136 18.69 15.78 -5.29
C ASP A 136 18.18 14.78 -4.26
N LEU A 137 18.16 13.49 -4.60
CA LEU A 137 17.67 12.41 -3.72
C LEU A 137 18.37 12.36 -2.35
N THR A 138 19.51 13.03 -2.18
CA THR A 138 20.25 13.09 -0.91
C THR A 138 19.84 14.27 -0.01
N LYS A 139 19.00 15.18 -0.48
CA LYS A 139 18.65 16.43 0.23
C LYS A 139 17.20 16.86 0.08
N ASP A 140 16.66 16.78 -1.12
CA ASP A 140 15.33 17.27 -1.44
C ASP A 140 14.28 16.27 -0.96
N ASP A 141 13.13 16.76 -0.53
CA ASP A 141 12.02 15.90 -0.09
C ASP A 141 11.24 15.40 -1.32
N LEU A 142 11.25 14.07 -1.53
CA LEU A 142 10.54 13.44 -2.64
C LEU A 142 9.01 13.66 -2.57
N LEU A 143 8.47 13.87 -1.36
CA LEU A 143 7.05 14.06 -1.11
C LEU A 143 6.50 15.39 -1.66
N GLU A 144 7.36 16.37 -1.96
CA GLU A 144 6.95 17.60 -2.66
C GLU A 144 6.44 17.33 -4.09
N HIS A 145 6.81 16.18 -4.66
CA HIS A 145 6.52 15.84 -6.04
C HIS A 145 5.74 14.55 -6.21
N VAL A 146 5.94 13.59 -5.32
CA VAL A 146 5.34 12.25 -5.34
C VAL A 146 4.47 12.12 -4.10
N PRO A 147 3.13 11.96 -4.24
CA PRO A 147 2.28 11.73 -3.09
C PRO A 147 2.75 10.50 -2.30
N PRO A 148 2.66 10.52 -0.96
CA PRO A 148 2.96 9.33 -0.16
C PRO A 148 2.04 8.18 -0.58
N GLU A 149 2.53 6.95 -0.45
CA GLU A 149 1.76 5.73 -0.75
C GLU A 149 1.23 5.63 -2.19
N SER A 150 1.86 6.31 -3.15
CA SER A 150 1.39 6.35 -4.54
C SER A 150 2.22 5.55 -5.54
N VAL A 151 3.35 4.97 -5.12
CA VAL A 151 4.30 4.29 -6.02
C VAL A 151 4.34 2.79 -5.73
N ASP A 152 4.11 1.98 -6.76
CA ASP A 152 4.15 0.52 -6.67
C ASP A 152 5.58 -0.03 -6.84
N VAL A 153 6.39 0.62 -7.69
CA VAL A 153 7.76 0.18 -8.02
C VAL A 153 8.71 1.38 -8.13
N VAL A 154 9.87 1.26 -7.50
CA VAL A 154 10.96 2.24 -7.60
C VAL A 154 12.14 1.63 -8.37
N MET A 155 12.58 2.31 -9.41
CA MET A 155 13.74 1.94 -10.22
C MET A 155 14.93 2.86 -9.93
N LEU A 156 16.07 2.26 -9.59
CA LEU A 156 17.33 2.93 -9.25
C LEU A 156 18.46 2.47 -10.19
N ILE A 157 18.21 2.49 -11.50
CA ILE A 157 19.14 1.94 -12.50
C ILE A 157 20.38 2.85 -12.62
N PHE A 158 21.54 2.36 -12.18
CA PHE A 158 22.83 3.08 -12.13
C PHE A 158 22.86 4.36 -11.27
N VAL A 159 21.85 4.57 -10.42
CA VAL A 159 21.75 5.77 -9.56
C VAL A 159 22.68 5.68 -8.37
N LEU A 160 22.58 4.60 -7.58
CA LEU A 160 23.36 4.48 -6.34
C LEU A 160 24.86 4.50 -6.61
N SER A 161 25.31 3.91 -7.72
CA SER A 161 26.72 3.96 -8.14
C SER A 161 27.26 5.37 -8.46
N ALA A 162 26.37 6.34 -8.69
CA ALA A 162 26.72 7.75 -8.90
C ALA A 162 26.62 8.59 -7.62
N VAL A 163 26.18 7.99 -6.50
CA VAL A 163 26.04 8.63 -5.20
C VAL A 163 27.18 8.16 -4.30
N HIS A 164 27.74 9.07 -3.51
CA HIS A 164 28.75 8.71 -2.52
C HIS A 164 28.21 7.62 -1.58
N PRO A 165 28.98 6.55 -1.26
CA PRO A 165 28.52 5.45 -0.41
C PRO A 165 27.86 5.91 0.91
N ASP A 166 28.49 6.87 1.59
CA ASP A 166 27.96 7.43 2.84
C ASP A 166 26.63 8.18 2.68
N LYS A 167 26.20 8.51 1.45
CA LYS A 167 24.91 9.17 1.17
C LYS A 167 23.88 8.23 0.57
N MET A 168 24.25 7.01 0.18
CA MET A 168 23.29 6.04 -0.40
C MET A 168 22.15 5.73 0.58
N HIS A 169 22.43 5.69 1.89
CA HIS A 169 21.40 5.47 2.90
C HIS A 169 20.37 6.60 2.94
N LEU A 170 20.77 7.85 2.66
CA LEU A 170 19.85 9.00 2.58
C LEU A 170 18.89 8.87 1.40
N VAL A 171 19.39 8.39 0.25
CA VAL A 171 18.54 8.11 -0.93
C VAL A 171 17.48 7.06 -0.60
N LEU A 172 17.90 5.96 0.03
CA LEU A 172 16.98 4.89 0.43
C LEU A 172 16.00 5.36 1.49
N GLN A 173 16.44 6.17 2.45
CA GLN A 173 15.57 6.78 3.45
C GLN A 173 14.54 7.69 2.79
N ASN A 174 14.93 8.58 1.88
CA ASN A 174 14.00 9.48 1.21
C ASN A 174 12.91 8.72 0.42
N ILE A 175 13.31 7.68 -0.30
CA ILE A 175 12.38 6.80 -1.03
C ILE A 175 11.48 6.02 -0.06
N TYR A 176 12.04 5.49 1.03
CA TYR A 176 11.30 4.68 1.99
C TYR A 176 10.49 5.51 2.99
N GLN A 177 10.81 6.78 3.23
CA GLN A 177 10.08 7.69 4.12
C GLN A 177 8.64 7.85 3.63
N GLY A 178 8.45 8.00 2.32
CA GLY A 178 7.11 8.01 1.71
C GLY A 178 6.32 6.71 1.86
N GLU A 179 7.00 5.59 2.14
CA GLU A 179 6.38 4.30 2.48
C GLU A 179 6.24 4.09 3.99
N LEU A 180 7.09 4.68 4.83
CA LEU A 180 7.05 4.59 6.29
C LEU A 180 5.85 5.33 6.87
N GLU A 181 5.37 6.38 6.21
CA GLU A 181 4.12 7.04 6.56
C GLU A 181 2.94 6.06 6.58
N LYS A 182 2.94 5.02 5.74
CA LYS A 182 1.96 3.92 5.79
C LYS A 182 1.96 3.18 7.11
N LEU A 183 3.15 2.90 7.67
CA LEU A 183 3.27 2.17 8.94
C LEU A 183 2.84 3.06 10.10
N ASN A 184 3.19 4.35 10.05
CA ASN A 184 2.81 5.32 11.06
C ASN A 184 1.29 5.60 11.03
N GLN A 185 0.71 5.85 9.86
CA GLN A 185 -0.72 6.09 9.68
C GLN A 185 -1.55 4.86 10.04
N SER A 186 -1.10 3.66 9.66
CA SER A 186 -1.76 2.41 10.06
C SER A 186 -1.70 2.19 11.58
N THR A 187 -0.58 2.57 12.21
CA THR A 187 -0.46 2.53 13.68
C THR A 187 -1.46 3.48 14.34
N ASP A 188 -1.61 4.70 13.83
CA ASP A 188 -2.60 5.66 14.33
C ASP A 188 -4.04 5.18 14.12
N ASP A 189 -4.35 4.58 12.96
CA ASP A 189 -5.65 4.01 12.66
C ASP A 189 -5.99 2.81 13.57
N ILE A 190 -5.00 1.97 13.90
CA ILE A 190 -5.15 0.88 14.87
C ILE A 190 -5.50 1.46 16.23
N ASN A 191 -4.70 2.42 16.72
CA ASN A 191 -4.93 3.05 18.03
C ASN A 191 -6.32 3.70 18.12
N ARG A 192 -6.76 4.36 17.03
CA ARG A 192 -8.09 4.95 16.94
C ARG A 192 -9.18 3.88 17.01
N ARG A 193 -9.07 2.80 16.24
CA ARG A 193 -10.05 1.70 16.24
C ARG A 193 -10.11 0.98 17.58
N GLU A 194 -8.98 0.83 18.26
CA GLU A 194 -8.93 0.28 19.62
C GLU A 194 -9.73 1.15 20.61
N THR A 195 -9.56 2.48 20.52
CA THR A 195 -10.32 3.44 21.34
C THR A 195 -11.82 3.36 21.05
N GLU A 196 -12.22 3.35 19.77
CA GLU A 196 -13.63 3.24 19.36
C GLU A 196 -14.26 1.91 19.84
N LEU A 197 -13.48 0.81 19.82
CA LEU A 197 -13.90 -0.49 20.33
C LEU A 197 -14.09 -0.49 21.86
N GLU A 198 -13.18 0.14 22.60
CA GLU A 198 -13.30 0.28 24.05
C GLU A 198 -14.55 1.09 24.44
N ASP A 199 -14.79 2.22 23.78
CA ASP A 199 -15.98 3.04 23.97
C ASP A 199 -17.27 2.27 23.68
N ALA A 200 -17.31 1.52 22.57
CA ALA A 200 -18.46 0.69 22.22
C ALA A 200 -18.72 -0.41 23.26
N ARG A 201 -17.66 -1.06 23.74
CA ARG A 201 -17.73 -2.07 24.81
C ARG A 201 -18.22 -1.47 26.12
N GLN A 202 -17.76 -0.27 26.49
CA GLN A 202 -18.21 0.42 27.69
C GLN A 202 -19.69 0.78 27.60
N LYS A 203 -20.14 1.32 26.47
CA LYS A 203 -21.57 1.61 26.23
C LYS A 203 -22.42 0.35 26.33
N PHE A 204 -22.00 -0.73 25.69
CA PHE A 204 -22.71 -2.02 25.74
C PHE A 204 -22.82 -2.55 27.18
N ARG A 205 -21.74 -2.49 27.96
CA ARG A 205 -21.76 -2.87 29.39
C ARG A 205 -22.73 -2.01 30.20
N SER A 206 -22.73 -0.70 30.00
CA SER A 206 -23.67 0.20 30.69
C SER A 206 -25.13 -0.15 30.38
N VAL A 207 -25.45 -0.37 29.10
CA VAL A 207 -26.81 -0.74 28.66
C VAL A 207 -27.21 -2.10 29.23
N LEU A 208 -26.30 -3.08 29.25
CA LEU A 208 -26.55 -4.39 29.86
C LEU A 208 -26.84 -4.27 31.36
N VAL A 209 -26.07 -3.46 32.09
CA VAL A 209 -26.28 -3.24 33.52
C VAL A 209 -27.65 -2.60 33.75
N GLU A 210 -27.98 -1.56 32.99
CA GLU A 210 -29.28 -0.89 33.09
C GLU A 210 -30.45 -1.84 32.77
N ALA A 211 -30.32 -2.63 31.71
CA ALA A 211 -31.33 -3.62 31.33
C ALA A 211 -31.48 -4.71 32.40
N THR A 212 -30.39 -5.17 33.00
CA THR A 212 -30.39 -6.17 34.09
C THR A 212 -31.12 -5.61 35.30
N VAL A 213 -30.83 -4.36 35.71
CA VAL A 213 -31.51 -3.70 36.83
C VAL A 213 -33.01 -3.57 36.56
N LYS A 214 -33.41 -3.11 35.36
CA LYS A 214 -34.82 -3.01 34.97
C LYS A 214 -35.52 -4.38 34.99
N LEU A 215 -34.84 -5.43 34.54
CA LEU A 215 -35.38 -6.79 34.56
C LEU A 215 -35.59 -7.26 36.01
N ASP A 216 -34.62 -7.05 36.90
CA ASP A 216 -34.75 -7.40 38.33
C ASP A 216 -35.89 -6.65 39.01
N GLU A 217 -36.09 -5.37 38.68
CA GLU A 217 -37.23 -4.60 39.19
C GLU A 217 -38.57 -5.15 38.71
N LEU A 218 -38.68 -5.53 37.44
CA LEU A 218 -39.88 -6.16 36.88
C LEU A 218 -40.14 -7.51 37.55
N VAL A 219 -39.11 -8.35 37.70
CA VAL A 219 -39.23 -9.64 38.40
C VAL A 219 -39.74 -9.43 39.82
N LYS A 220 -39.25 -8.43 40.56
CA LYS A 220 -39.77 -8.10 41.89
C LYS A 220 -41.24 -7.65 41.88
N LYS A 221 -41.66 -6.87 40.88
CA LYS A 221 -43.03 -6.31 40.80
C LYS A 221 -44.07 -7.34 40.38
N ILE A 222 -43.77 -8.17 39.38
CA ILE A 222 -44.76 -9.08 38.75
C ILE A 222 -44.43 -10.56 38.90
N GLY A 223 -43.28 -10.93 39.45
CA GLY A 223 -42.79 -12.31 39.51
C GLY A 223 -43.76 -13.28 40.17
N LYS A 224 -44.34 -12.90 41.32
CA LYS A 224 -45.32 -13.75 42.01
C LYS A 224 -46.57 -14.01 41.15
N ALA A 225 -47.12 -12.97 40.52
CA ALA A 225 -48.28 -13.12 39.65
C ALA A 225 -47.97 -14.00 38.41
N VAL A 226 -46.74 -13.91 37.88
CA VAL A 226 -46.25 -14.78 36.79
C VAL A 226 -46.14 -16.23 37.26
N GLU A 227 -45.54 -16.50 38.42
CA GLU A 227 -45.42 -17.85 38.98
C GLU A 227 -46.78 -18.47 39.28
N ASP A 228 -47.68 -17.74 39.92
CA ASP A 228 -49.03 -18.22 40.26
C ASP A 228 -49.84 -18.55 38.99
N SER A 229 -49.63 -17.80 37.90
CA SER A 229 -50.31 -18.02 36.62
C SER A 229 -49.67 -19.13 35.76
N LYS A 230 -48.42 -19.50 36.03
CA LYS A 230 -47.60 -20.40 35.19
C LYS A 230 -48.23 -21.78 34.96
N PRO A 231 -48.79 -22.48 35.98
CA PRO A 231 -49.40 -23.80 35.77
C PRO A 231 -50.56 -23.78 34.76
N TYR A 232 -51.39 -22.73 34.81
CA TYR A 232 -52.50 -22.55 33.86
C TYR A 232 -51.99 -22.37 32.42
N TRP A 233 -50.99 -21.52 32.22
CA TRP A 233 -50.44 -21.25 30.89
C TRP A 233 -49.70 -22.45 30.30
N GLU A 234 -48.98 -23.22 31.12
CA GLU A 234 -48.34 -24.45 30.70
C GLU A 234 -49.38 -25.51 30.29
N ALA A 235 -50.43 -25.72 31.09
CA ALA A 235 -51.53 -26.60 30.74
C ALA A 235 -52.23 -26.18 29.44
N ARG A 236 -52.47 -24.87 29.26
CA ARG A 236 -53.07 -24.31 28.04
C ARG A 236 -52.17 -24.48 26.82
N ARG A 237 -50.85 -24.39 26.99
CA ARG A 237 -49.87 -24.64 25.92
C ARG A 237 -49.88 -26.10 25.48
N VAL A 238 -49.88 -27.04 26.43
CA VAL A 238 -49.98 -28.48 26.15
C VAL A 238 -51.30 -28.79 25.46
N ALA A 239 -52.42 -28.28 25.96
CA ALA A 239 -53.73 -28.46 25.33
C ALA A 239 -53.75 -27.97 23.87
N ARG A 240 -53.16 -26.80 23.59
CA ARG A 240 -53.02 -26.26 22.22
C ARG A 240 -52.14 -27.14 21.34
N GLN A 241 -51.03 -27.67 21.85
CA GLN A 241 -50.18 -28.60 21.10
C GLN A 241 -50.88 -29.92 20.81
N SER A 242 -51.59 -30.50 21.78
CA SER A 242 -52.40 -31.70 21.58
C SER A 242 -53.55 -31.48 20.58
N LEU A 243 -54.19 -30.31 20.61
CA LEU A 243 -55.21 -29.93 19.61
C LEU A 243 -54.60 -29.77 18.20
N LYS A 244 -53.41 -29.17 18.08
CA LYS A 244 -52.68 -29.12 16.81
C LYS A 244 -52.32 -30.51 16.29
N ILE A 245 -51.83 -31.41 17.15
CA ILE A 245 -51.50 -32.78 16.78
C ILE A 245 -52.76 -33.56 16.36
N LYS A 246 -53.89 -33.38 17.07
CA LYS A 246 -55.18 -33.96 16.67
C LYS A 246 -55.69 -33.41 15.33
N LEU A 247 -55.51 -32.12 15.05
CA LEU A 247 -55.86 -31.52 13.76
C LEU A 247 -54.96 -32.01 12.60
N VAL A 248 -53.73 -32.43 12.87
CA VAL A 248 -52.82 -33.02 11.87
C VAL A 248 -53.10 -34.52 11.67
N GLY A 249 -53.53 -35.25 12.72
CA GLY A 249 -53.92 -36.66 12.64
C GLY A 249 -55.33 -36.90 12.09
N VAL A 250 -56.25 -35.97 12.28
CA VAL A 250 -57.58 -35.99 11.64
C VAL A 250 -57.47 -35.27 10.31
N GLY A 251 -57.00 -35.99 9.30
CA GLY A 251 -57.08 -35.55 7.91
C GLY A 251 -58.54 -35.39 7.47
N ARG A 252 -59.10 -34.19 7.71
CA ARG A 252 -60.26 -33.53 7.06
C ARG A 252 -61.03 -32.68 8.08
N ALA A 253 -60.64 -31.42 8.22
CA ALA A 253 -61.54 -30.32 8.57
C ALA A 253 -60.82 -28.98 8.33
N LYS A 254 -60.42 -28.73 7.07
CA LYS A 254 -60.50 -27.36 6.56
C LYS A 254 -62.01 -27.07 6.53
N ASP A 255 -62.44 -25.93 7.10
CA ASP A 255 -63.76 -25.29 6.91
C ASP A 255 -64.50 -24.81 8.19
N PHE A 256 -63.86 -24.75 9.36
CA PHE A 256 -64.46 -24.06 10.53
C PHE A 256 -63.44 -23.22 11.30
N TRP A 257 -62.95 -22.14 10.70
CA TRP A 257 -62.44 -20.97 11.45
C TRP A 257 -62.91 -19.70 10.73
N VAL A 258 -64.16 -19.32 10.98
CA VAL A 258 -64.65 -17.98 10.72
C VAL A 258 -64.51 -17.16 11.98
N SER A 259 -63.80 -16.04 11.83
CA SER A 259 -63.88 -14.79 12.59
C SER A 259 -63.60 -14.80 14.09
N SER A 260 -62.44 -14.25 14.46
CA SER A 260 -62.34 -13.21 15.50
C SER A 260 -60.97 -12.53 15.41
N PHE A 261 -60.87 -11.58 14.47
CA PHE A 261 -59.91 -10.48 14.61
C PHE A 261 -60.51 -9.52 15.64
N ILE A 262 -59.87 -9.39 16.80
CA ILE A 262 -60.09 -8.25 17.70
C ILE A 262 -58.75 -7.53 17.78
N HIS A 263 -58.72 -6.33 17.21
CA HIS A 263 -57.71 -5.32 17.49
C HIS A 263 -57.76 -4.95 18.97
N TRP A 264 -56.61 -5.03 19.64
CA TRP A 264 -56.04 -3.99 20.50
C TRP A 264 -54.52 -4.12 20.43
#